data_AF-A0A0K8NW96-F1
#
_entry.id   AF-A0A0K8NW96-F1
#
_cell.length_a   1.000
_cell.length_b   1.000
_cell.length_c   1.000
_cell.angle_alpha   90.00
_cell.angle_beta   90.00
_cell.angle_gamma   90.00
#
_symmetry.space_group_name_H-M   'P 1'
#
loop_
_entity.id
_entity.type
_entity.pdbx_description
1 polymer ?
#
loop_
_entity_poly.entity_id
_entity_poly.type
_entity_poly.pdbx_seq_one_letter_code
_entity_poly.pdbx_strand_id
1 'polypeptide(L)'
;MLDRPILVDVVPLRRLGVRRPDAELRAAAPVRGRLVLEDVRGQPIRRWAGPEVARLSAPGSAVYLLPCLDSAVIVRRRGREIVIAGTEEVELPGRRLATYRQAWWCRPAPATVDPRSLGRPGDVD
;
A
#
# COMPACT_ATOMS: atom_id res chain seq x y z
N MET A 1 4.79 16.21 8.76
CA MET A 1 5.73 15.13 9.13
C MET A 1 4.95 13.81 9.25
N LEU A 2 4.71 13.13 8.13
CA LEU A 2 4.30 11.72 8.11
C LEU A 2 5.51 10.93 7.60
N ASP A 3 6.61 11.00 8.37
CA ASP A 3 7.95 10.61 7.93
C ASP A 3 8.30 9.15 8.27
N ARG A 4 7.30 8.37 8.66
CA ARG A 4 7.45 6.93 8.85
C ARG A 4 6.60 6.22 7.82
N PRO A 5 7.21 5.40 6.96
CA PRO A 5 6.42 4.53 6.14
C PRO A 5 5.64 3.55 7.01
N ILE A 6 4.44 3.21 6.57
CA ILE A 6 3.58 2.32 7.34
C ILE A 6 3.68 0.93 6.72
N LEU A 7 4.08 -0.05 7.53
CA LEU A 7 3.98 -1.46 7.14
C LEU A 7 2.51 -1.85 7.09
N VAL A 8 2.06 -2.36 5.95
CA VAL A 8 0.66 -2.71 5.70
C VAL A 8 0.55 -4.06 5.00
N ASP A 9 -0.58 -4.71 5.23
CA ASP A 9 -1.10 -5.81 4.43
C ASP A 9 -2.07 -5.23 3.40
N VAL A 10 -1.78 -5.42 2.11
CA VAL A 10 -2.56 -4.90 0.99
C VAL A 10 -3.27 -6.01 0.24
N VAL A 11 -4.57 -5.83 0.00
CA VAL A 11 -5.36 -6.68 -0.89
C VAL A 11 -5.83 -5.85 -2.09
N PRO A 12 -5.37 -6.15 -3.33
CA PRO A 12 -5.93 -5.55 -4.53
C PRO A 12 -7.41 -5.94 -4.69
N LEU A 13 -8.27 -4.96 -4.89
CA LEU A 13 -9.72 -5.12 -4.96
C LEU A 13 -10.23 -5.32 -6.40
N ARG A 14 -9.42 -4.96 -7.39
CA ARG A 14 -9.72 -5.13 -8.81
C ARG A 14 -8.61 -5.92 -9.49
N ARG A 15 -8.92 -6.48 -10.66
CA ARG A 15 -7.96 -7.08 -11.59
C ARG A 15 -8.32 -6.58 -12.98
N LEU A 16 -7.42 -5.87 -13.64
CA LEU A 16 -7.66 -5.27 -14.96
C LEU A 16 -8.96 -4.45 -15.00
N GLY A 17 -9.17 -3.59 -14.00
CA GLY A 17 -10.35 -2.72 -13.94
C GLY A 17 -11.60 -3.35 -13.32
N VAL A 18 -11.69 -4.68 -13.28
CA VAL A 18 -12.88 -5.41 -12.81
C VAL A 18 -12.79 -5.69 -11.33
N ARG A 19 -13.85 -5.38 -10.57
CA ARG A 19 -13.93 -5.71 -9.14
C ARG A 19 -13.87 -7.23 -8.94
N ARG A 20 -12.98 -7.69 -8.06
CA ARG A 20 -12.88 -9.10 -7.70
C ARG A 20 -14.11 -9.51 -6.86
N PRO A 21 -14.63 -10.74 -7.02
CA PRO A 21 -15.73 -11.24 -6.21
C PRO A 21 -15.39 -11.24 -4.73
N ASP A 22 -16.38 -10.98 -3.87
CA ASP A 22 -16.15 -10.87 -2.43
C ASP A 22 -15.61 -12.17 -1.81
N ALA A 23 -15.96 -13.34 -2.35
CA ALA A 23 -15.39 -14.62 -1.91
C ALA A 23 -13.88 -14.71 -2.20
N GLU A 24 -13.44 -14.24 -3.37
CA GLU A 24 -12.02 -14.19 -3.74
C GLU A 24 -11.27 -13.18 -2.86
N LEU A 25 -11.88 -12.04 -2.55
CA LEU A 25 -11.28 -11.02 -1.67
C LEU A 25 -11.10 -11.53 -0.24
N ARG A 26 -12.05 -12.30 0.29
CA ARG A 26 -11.93 -12.91 1.62
C ARG A 26 -10.83 -13.97 1.69
N ALA A 27 -10.63 -14.73 0.60
CA ALA A 27 -9.61 -15.77 0.52
C ALA A 27 -8.23 -15.25 0.08
N ALA A 28 -8.12 -13.99 -0.33
CA ALA A 28 -6.89 -13.43 -0.87
C ALA A 28 -5.78 -13.36 0.19
N ALA A 29 -4.61 -13.92 -0.13
CA ALA A 29 -3.40 -13.67 0.63
C ALA A 29 -3.00 -12.19 0.46
N PRO A 30 -2.87 -11.40 1.54
CA PRO A 30 -2.45 -10.02 1.44
C PRO A 30 -0.97 -9.91 1.07
N VAL A 31 -0.63 -8.89 0.30
CA VAL A 31 0.75 -8.52 0.00
C VAL A 31 1.25 -7.58 1.08
N ARG A 32 2.24 -8.01 1.86
CA ARG A 32 2.81 -7.21 2.94
C ARG A 32 3.93 -6.33 2.41
N GLY A 33 3.87 -5.04 2.70
CA GLY A 33 4.89 -4.09 2.27
C GLY A 33 4.83 -2.74 2.96
N ARG A 34 5.77 -1.89 2.56
CA ARG A 34 5.91 -0.50 2.98
C ARG A 34 5.00 0.37 2.09
N LEU A 35 3.92 0.90 2.65
CA LEU A 35 3.05 1.84 1.93
C LEU A 35 3.64 3.25 1.99
N VAL A 36 3.78 3.84 0.80
CA VAL A 36 4.20 5.23 0.61
C VAL A 36 3.11 5.94 -0.20
N LEU A 37 2.72 7.12 0.27
CA LEU A 37 1.74 7.98 -0.38
C LEU A 37 2.42 9.32 -0.68
N GLU A 38 2.54 9.65 -1.97
CA GLU A 38 3.24 10.82 -2.49
C GLU A 38 2.28 11.75 -3.23
N ASP A 39 2.50 13.05 -3.10
CA ASP A 39 2.00 14.07 -4.03
C ASP A 39 3.05 14.23 -5.15
N VAL A 40 2.66 14.42 -6.42
CA VAL A 40 3.58 14.58 -7.59
C VAL A 40 4.52 15.78 -7.38
N ARG A 41 4.18 16.70 -6.47
CA ARG A 41 5.06 17.82 -6.07
C ARG A 41 6.11 17.45 -5.03
N GLY A 42 6.23 16.17 -4.62
CA GLY A 42 7.11 15.73 -3.54
C GLY A 42 6.76 16.35 -2.18
N GLN A 43 5.56 16.92 -2.05
CA GLN A 43 5.09 17.60 -0.85
C GLN A 43 4.30 16.62 0.04
N PRO A 44 4.33 16.79 1.37
CA PRO A 44 3.41 16.08 2.25
C PRO A 44 1.95 16.41 1.88
N ILE A 45 1.14 15.36 1.71
CA ILE A 45 -0.28 15.43 1.33
C ILE A 45 -1.02 16.50 2.17
N ARG A 46 -1.58 17.52 1.50
CA ARG A 46 -2.51 18.46 2.13
C ARG A 46 -3.88 17.78 2.27
N ARG A 47 -4.60 18.04 3.38
CA ARG A 47 -5.88 17.37 3.76
C ARG A 47 -6.97 17.24 2.69
N TRP A 48 -6.87 17.95 1.56
CA TRP A 48 -7.87 18.05 0.51
C TRP A 48 -7.41 17.62 -0.89
N ALA A 49 -6.09 17.45 -1.10
CA ALA A 49 -5.56 16.83 -2.31
C ALA A 49 -5.22 15.38 -1.95
N GLY A 50 -5.84 14.40 -2.61
CA GLY A 50 -5.50 13.00 -2.37
C GLY A 50 -4.03 12.72 -2.72
N PRO A 51 -3.46 11.59 -2.25
CA PRO A 51 -2.11 11.20 -2.65
C PRO A 51 -2.04 10.90 -4.14
N GLU A 52 -1.44 11.74 -4.96
CA GLU A 52 -1.42 11.51 -6.40
C GLU A 52 -0.77 10.17 -6.79
N VAL A 53 0.18 9.65 -6.00
CA VAL A 53 0.75 8.31 -6.21
C VAL A 53 0.74 7.48 -4.92
N ALA A 54 0.28 6.23 -5.00
CA ALA A 54 0.44 5.24 -3.94
C ALA A 54 1.35 4.09 -4.40
N ARG A 55 2.35 3.76 -3.58
CA ARG A 55 3.34 2.70 -3.85
C ARG A 55 3.40 1.71 -2.70
N LEU A 56 3.57 0.44 -3.03
CA LEU A 56 3.85 -0.62 -2.07
C LEU A 56 5.22 -1.22 -2.39
N SER A 57 6.21 -1.01 -1.52
CA SER A 57 7.55 -1.55 -1.70
C SER A 57 7.86 -2.68 -0.71
N ALA A 58 8.81 -3.54 -1.05
CA ALA A 58 9.34 -4.53 -0.13
C ALA A 58 9.99 -3.82 1.08
N PRO A 59 9.81 -4.32 2.32
CA PRO A 59 10.47 -3.75 3.49
C PRO A 59 11.99 -3.71 3.31
N GLY A 60 12.60 -2.55 3.51
CA GLY A 60 14.05 -2.35 3.34
C GLY A 60 14.53 -2.31 1.89
N SER A 61 13.64 -2.28 0.90
CA SER A 61 13.99 -2.25 -0.52
C SER A 61 13.14 -1.24 -1.31
N ALA A 62 13.68 -0.78 -2.43
CA ALA A 62 12.99 0.06 -3.42
C ALA A 62 12.15 -0.77 -4.41
N VAL A 63 12.21 -2.11 -4.35
CA VAL A 63 11.43 -2.99 -5.24
C VAL A 63 9.94 -2.85 -4.93
N TYR A 64 9.16 -2.52 -5.96
CA TYR A 64 7.70 -2.46 -5.85
C TYR A 64 7.09 -3.87 -5.86
N LEU A 65 6.19 -4.12 -4.92
CA LEU A 65 5.48 -5.40 -4.77
C LEU A 65 4.16 -5.44 -5.54
N LEU A 66 3.63 -4.27 -5.90
CA LEU A 66 2.45 -4.09 -6.73
C LEU A 66 2.70 -2.94 -7.71
N PRO A 67 2.04 -2.91 -8.88
CA PRO A 67 2.03 -1.73 -9.76
C PRO A 67 1.61 -0.47 -8.99
N CYS A 68 2.17 0.69 -9.31
CA CYS A 68 1.78 1.94 -8.65
C CYS A 68 0.30 2.26 -8.91
N LEU A 69 -0.35 2.93 -7.95
CA LEU A 69 -1.61 3.62 -8.20
C LEU A 69 -1.34 5.09 -8.46
N ASP A 70 -1.63 5.56 -9.66
CA ASP A 70 -1.65 6.97 -10.02
C ASP A 70 -3.02 7.59 -9.77
N SER A 71 -3.06 8.92 -9.67
CA SER A 71 -4.24 9.69 -9.24
C SER A 71 -4.88 9.11 -7.97
N ALA A 72 -4.05 8.65 -7.03
CA ALA A 72 -4.55 7.87 -5.91
C ALA A 72 -5.35 8.74 -4.92
N VAL A 73 -6.41 8.16 -4.37
CA VAL A 73 -7.30 8.84 -3.42
C VAL A 73 -7.74 7.86 -2.36
N ILE A 74 -7.72 8.30 -1.09
CA ILE A 74 -8.29 7.50 -0.01
C ILE A 74 -9.82 7.64 -0.10
N VAL A 75 -10.50 6.60 -0.58
CA VAL A 75 -11.96 6.62 -0.81
C VAL A 75 -12.75 6.10 0.39
N ARG A 76 -12.10 5.40 1.32
CA ARG A 76 -12.73 4.90 2.55
C ARG A 76 -11.73 4.81 3.68
N ARG A 77 -12.18 5.09 4.90
CA ARG A 77 -11.44 4.84 6.14
C ARG A 77 -12.35 4.10 7.12
N ARG A 78 -11.84 3.05 7.78
CA ARG A 78 -12.51 2.33 8.87
C ARG A 78 -11.49 2.03 9.96
N GLY A 79 -11.50 2.80 11.04
CA GLY A 79 -10.44 2.74 12.03
C GLY A 79 -9.08 3.04 11.39
N ARG A 80 -8.13 2.10 11.50
CA ARG A 80 -6.80 2.20 10.86
C ARG A 80 -6.73 1.61 9.45
N GLU A 81 -7.80 0.99 8.97
CA GLU A 81 -7.87 0.45 7.62
C GLU A 81 -8.29 1.54 6.63
N ILE A 82 -7.69 1.52 5.45
CA ILE A 82 -8.01 2.46 4.38
C ILE A 82 -8.24 1.73 3.06
N VAL A 83 -9.09 2.30 2.21
CA VAL A 83 -9.18 1.91 0.81
C VAL A 83 -8.64 3.05 -0.04
N ILE A 84 -7.66 2.74 -0.87
CA ILE A 84 -7.07 3.66 -1.84
C ILE A 84 -7.57 3.26 -3.21
N ALA A 85 -8.09 4.20 -4.00
CA ALA A 85 -8.45 3.98 -5.39
C ALA A 85 -7.60 4.86 -6.29
N GLY A 86 -7.31 4.39 -7.50
CA GLY A 86 -6.53 5.13 -8.49
C GLY A 86 -6.53 4.39 -9.82
N THR A 87 -5.52 4.66 -10.64
CA THR A 87 -5.26 3.96 -11.89
C THR A 87 -3.96 3.18 -11.80
N GLU A 88 -3.94 1.96 -12.32
CA GLU A 88 -2.72 1.16 -12.51
C GLU A 88 -2.40 1.11 -14.00
N GLU A 89 -1.13 1.27 -14.35
CA GLU A 89 -0.63 0.90 -15.69
C GLU A 89 -0.18 -0.55 -15.68
N VAL A 90 -0.68 -1.32 -16.64
CA VAL A 90 -0.34 -2.73 -16.83
C VAL A 90 0.23 -2.91 -18.23
N GLU A 91 1.40 -3.53 -18.31
CA GLU A 91 1.99 -3.92 -19.58
C GLU A 91 1.26 -5.17 -20.12
N LEU A 92 0.67 -5.03 -21.30
CA LEU A 92 0.02 -6.12 -22.02
C LEU A 92 1.00 -6.74 -23.03
N PRO A 93 0.75 -7.99 -23.47
CA PRO A 93 1.50 -8.61 -24.55
C PRO A 93 1.61 -7.69 -25.77
N GLY A 94 2.81 -7.61 -26.36
CA GLY A 94 3.09 -6.72 -27.49
C GLY A 94 3.44 -5.28 -27.10
N ARG A 95 3.91 -5.04 -25.87
CA ARG A 95 4.36 -3.72 -25.35
C ARG A 95 3.27 -2.65 -25.33
N ARG A 96 2.01 -3.05 -25.25
CA ARG A 96 0.89 -2.11 -25.13
C ARG A 96 0.68 -1.81 -23.64
N LEU A 97 0.80 -0.54 -23.25
CA LEU A 97 0.38 -0.11 -21.92
C LEU A 97 -1.14 0.08 -21.91
N ALA A 98 -1.79 -0.46 -20.89
CA ALA A 98 -3.19 -0.22 -20.62
C ALA A 98 -3.38 0.28 -19.19
N THR A 99 -4.18 1.33 -19.06
CA THR A 99 -4.51 1.94 -17.78
C THR A 99 -5.84 1.39 -17.30
N TYR A 100 -5.86 0.83 -16.09
CA TYR A 100 -7.05 0.26 -15.47
C TYR A 100 -7.37 0.94 -14.15
N ARG A 101 -8.67 1.02 -13.81
CA ARG A 101 -9.06 1.41 -12.46
C ARG A 101 -8.68 0.32 -11.47
N GLN A 102 -8.02 0.71 -10.38
CA GLN A 102 -7.62 -0.20 -9.32
C GLN A 102 -7.99 0.38 -7.96
N ALA A 103 -8.14 -0.51 -6.98
CA ALA A 103 -8.25 -0.10 -5.59
C ALA A 103 -7.53 -1.10 -4.68
N TRP A 104 -6.94 -0.60 -3.61
CA TRP A 104 -6.22 -1.37 -2.60
C TRP A 104 -6.93 -1.24 -1.26
N TRP A 105 -7.22 -2.38 -0.63
CA TRP A 105 -7.56 -2.39 0.80
C TRP A 105 -6.28 -2.57 1.60
N CYS A 106 -5.90 -1.51 2.31
CA CYS A 106 -4.69 -1.46 3.11
C CYS A 106 -5.05 -1.57 4.60
N ARG A 107 -4.43 -2.53 5.28
CA ARG A 107 -4.56 -2.74 6.72
C ARG A 107 -3.19 -2.60 7.36
N PRO A 108 -3.05 -1.92 8.51
CA PRO A 108 -1.78 -1.90 9.22
C PRO A 108 -1.34 -3.32 9.54
N ALA A 109 -0.11 -3.67 9.17
CA ALA A 109 0.50 -4.89 9.65
C ALA A 109 0.99 -4.64 11.09
N PRO A 110 0.89 -5.64 11.99
CA PRO A 110 1.56 -5.53 13.28
C PRO A 110 3.04 -5.25 13.06
N ALA A 111 3.60 -4.33 13.84
CA ALA A 111 5.03 -4.09 13.82
C ALA A 111 5.72 -5.42 14.14
N THR A 112 6.62 -5.88 13.26
CA THR A 112 7.50 -6.99 13.60
C THR A 112 8.28 -6.55 14.83
N VAL A 113 7.97 -7.12 15.99
CA VAL A 113 8.79 -6.94 17.18
C VAL A 113 10.15 -7.50 16.80
N ASP A 114 11.16 -6.63 16.68
CA ASP A 114 12.52 -7.11 16.47
C ASP A 114 12.89 -7.90 17.73
N PRO A 115 13.19 -9.21 17.65
CA PRO A 115 13.58 -10.01 18.81
C PRO A 115 14.85 -9.47 19.50
N ARG A 116 15.62 -8.58 18.85
CA ARG A 116 16.75 -7.85 19.47
C ARG A 116 16.33 -6.68 20.37
N SER A 117 15.04 -6.30 20.34
CA SER A 117 14.46 -5.27 21.23
C SER A 117 14.07 -5.81 22.60
N LEU A 118 14.06 -7.14 22.76
CA LEU A 118 14.03 -7.75 24.08
C LEU A 118 15.40 -7.50 24.69
N GLY A 119 15.50 -6.39 25.45
CA GLY A 119 16.70 -6.02 26.18
C GLY A 119 17.29 -7.23 26.89
N ARG A 120 18.61 -7.36 26.84
CA ARG A 120 19.31 -8.40 27.59
C ARG A 120 18.86 -8.27 29.06
N PRO A 121 18.34 -9.35 29.68
CA PRO A 121 18.13 -9.35 31.12
C PRO A 121 19.52 -9.42 31.75
N GLY A 122 20.02 -8.31 32.28
CA GLY A 122 21.28 -8.29 33.00
C GLY A 122 22.04 -6.99 32.82
N ASP A 123 21.56 -5.96 33.49
CA ASP A 123 22.37 -4.94 34.17
C ASP A 123 21.48 -4.41 35.30
N VAL A 124 21.41 -5.21 36.37
CA VAL A 124 21.01 -4.77 37.71
C VAL A 124 22.26 -4.90 38.55
N ASP A 125 22.80 -3.73 38.88
CA ASP A 125 23.82 -3.34 39.87
C ASP A 125 25.13 -4.16 40.00
#